data_AF-A0A0A9WUM3-F1
#
_entry.id   AF-A0A0A9WUM3-F1
#
_cell.length_a   1.000
_cell.length_b   1.000
_cell.length_c   1.000
_cell.angle_alpha   90.00
_cell.angle_beta   90.00
_cell.angle_gamma   90.00
#
_symmetry.space_group_name_H-M   'P 1'
#
loop_
_entity.id
_entity.type
_entity.pdbx_description
1 polymer ?
#
loop_
_entity_poly.entity_id
_entity_poly.type
_entity_poly.pdbx_seq_one_letter_code
_entity_poly.pdbx_strand_id
1 'polypeptide(L)'
;QGDATREKGYLAYYEICANVKDGWTVVQPKETALGPYAYKGNQWVGYDDENIVRRKSQYVNEKNLGGIMFWSIDNDDFRGKCHSRPYPLIEAAKEALIGKAPGATSNKLPTPPRGGKGTGVSKSSSKLKNHRIPSTSTPAPVTQTTP
;
A
#
# COMPACT_ATOMS: atom_id res chain seq x y z
N GLN A 1 -13.17 -3.88 -15.39
CA GLN A 1 -11.75 -4.14 -15.08
C GLN A 1 -11.03 -2.81 -15.06
N GLY A 2 -9.99 -2.69 -14.24
CA GLY A 2 -9.15 -1.49 -14.22
C GLY A 2 -8.24 -1.36 -15.44
N ASP A 3 -7.77 -0.14 -15.69
CA ASP A 3 -6.84 0.16 -16.78
C ASP A 3 -5.39 -0.23 -16.46
N ALA A 4 -5.03 -0.26 -15.19
CA ALA A 4 -3.71 -0.68 -14.75
C ALA A 4 -3.74 -2.15 -14.29
N THR A 5 -4.70 -2.51 -13.45
CA THR A 5 -4.80 -3.87 -12.90
C THR A 5 -5.23 -4.91 -13.94
N ARG A 6 -6.02 -4.50 -14.95
CA ARG A 6 -6.46 -5.33 -16.08
C ARG A 6 -7.17 -6.62 -15.68
N GLU A 7 -7.75 -6.65 -14.48
CA GLU A 7 -8.47 -7.80 -13.94
C GLU A 7 -9.95 -7.47 -13.72
N LYS A 8 -10.85 -8.38 -14.12
CA LYS A 8 -12.30 -8.21 -13.93
C LYS A 8 -12.65 -8.51 -12.48
N GLY A 9 -13.51 -7.68 -11.88
CA GLY A 9 -13.88 -7.80 -10.48
C GLY A 9 -12.86 -7.22 -9.49
N TYR A 10 -11.76 -6.64 -10.00
CA TYR A 10 -10.70 -6.07 -9.19
C TYR A 10 -10.34 -4.65 -9.65
N LEU A 11 -10.07 -3.78 -8.69
CA LEU A 11 -9.54 -2.43 -8.88
C LEU A 11 -8.56 -2.12 -7.75
N ALA A 12 -7.42 -1.53 -8.09
CA ALA A 12 -6.49 -1.00 -7.09
C ALA A 12 -7.02 0.31 -6.48
N TYR A 13 -6.56 0.70 -5.28
CA TYR A 13 -7.03 1.92 -4.62
C TYR A 13 -6.80 3.15 -5.49
N TYR A 14 -5.67 3.24 -6.19
CA TYR A 14 -5.38 4.35 -7.09
C TYR A 14 -6.33 4.42 -8.31
N GLU A 15 -6.93 3.30 -8.75
CA GLU A 15 -7.94 3.29 -9.80
C GLU A 15 -9.30 3.71 -9.25
N ILE A 16 -9.65 3.24 -8.06
CA ILE A 16 -10.88 3.60 -7.37
C ILE A 16 -10.92 5.09 -7.08
N CYS A 17 -9.84 5.66 -6.53
CA CYS A 17 -9.81 7.08 -6.21
C CYS A 17 -9.83 7.96 -7.47
N ALA A 18 -9.24 7.51 -8.59
CA ALA A 18 -9.35 8.20 -9.87
C ALA A 18 -10.81 8.21 -10.37
N ASN A 19 -11.49 7.07 -10.26
CA ASN A 19 -12.92 6.95 -10.61
C ASN A 19 -13.80 7.85 -9.73
N VAL A 20 -13.53 7.92 -8.43
CA VAL A 20 -14.22 8.84 -7.50
C VAL A 20 -14.00 10.31 -7.91
N LYS A 21 -12.78 10.69 -8.29
CA LYS A 21 -12.50 12.03 -8.84
C LYS A 21 -13.23 12.29 -10.17
N ASP A 22 -13.50 11.25 -10.96
CA ASP A 22 -14.31 11.28 -12.19
C ASP A 22 -15.84 11.18 -11.93
N GLY A 23 -16.28 11.51 -10.72
CA GLY A 23 -17.70 11.66 -10.39
C GLY A 23 -18.44 10.34 -10.12
N TRP A 24 -17.73 9.28 -9.70
CA TRP A 24 -18.42 8.15 -9.07
C TRP A 24 -19.06 8.59 -7.74
N THR A 25 -20.25 8.08 -7.44
CA THR A 25 -20.95 8.37 -6.19
C THR A 25 -20.38 7.48 -5.10
N VAL A 26 -19.94 8.07 -3.99
CA VAL A 26 -19.44 7.36 -2.80
C VAL A 26 -20.53 7.28 -1.75
N VAL A 27 -20.69 6.11 -1.12
CA VAL A 27 -21.62 5.90 0.00
C VAL A 27 -20.88 5.21 1.13
N GLN A 28 -21.12 5.71 2.33
CA GLN A 28 -20.52 5.22 3.57
C GLN A 28 -21.63 4.73 4.52
N PRO A 29 -22.00 3.44 4.50
CA PRO A 29 -23.20 2.96 5.22
C PRO A 29 -23.04 2.98 6.74
N LYS A 30 -21.84 2.62 7.23
CA LYS A 30 -21.51 2.54 8.66
C LYS A 30 -20.05 2.93 8.86
N GLU A 31 -19.80 4.23 9.08
CA GLU A 31 -18.44 4.80 9.24
C GLU A 31 -17.55 4.06 10.23
N THR A 32 -18.11 3.51 11.31
CA THR A 32 -17.33 2.87 12.39
C THR A 32 -17.07 1.37 12.19
N ALA A 33 -17.72 0.75 11.20
CA ALA A 33 -17.71 -0.71 11.05
C ALA A 33 -17.41 -1.19 9.62
N LEU A 34 -17.67 -0.37 8.60
CA LEU A 34 -17.56 -0.75 7.19
C LEU A 34 -16.77 0.30 6.42
N GLY A 35 -16.04 -0.14 5.40
CA GLY A 35 -15.45 0.75 4.40
C GLY A 35 -16.52 1.32 3.47
N PRO A 36 -16.18 2.35 2.67
CA PRO A 36 -17.08 2.90 1.68
C PRO A 36 -17.30 1.92 0.52
N TYR A 37 -18.33 2.23 -0.27
CA TYR A 37 -18.41 1.76 -1.64
C TYR A 37 -18.62 2.94 -2.59
N ALA A 38 -18.24 2.76 -3.85
CA ALA A 38 -18.47 3.72 -4.92
C ALA A 38 -19.19 3.07 -6.10
N TYR A 39 -20.01 3.83 -6.81
CA TYR A 39 -20.72 3.35 -7.99
C TYR A 39 -20.95 4.43 -9.05
N LYS A 40 -21.09 4.00 -10.32
CA LYS A 40 -21.47 4.82 -11.47
C LYS A 40 -22.13 3.92 -12.53
N GLY A 41 -23.38 4.21 -12.88
CA GLY A 41 -24.16 3.36 -13.79
C GLY A 41 -24.32 1.94 -13.23
N ASN A 42 -23.86 0.95 -13.99
CA ASN A 42 -23.90 -0.46 -13.60
C ASN A 42 -22.61 -0.96 -12.92
N GLN A 43 -21.65 -0.08 -12.62
CA GLN A 43 -20.41 -0.43 -11.95
C GLN A 43 -20.50 -0.11 -10.45
N TRP A 44 -19.99 -1.02 -9.62
CA TRP A 44 -19.98 -0.89 -8.16
C TRP A 44 -18.68 -1.49 -7.62
N VAL A 45 -18.08 -0.84 -6.63
CA VAL A 45 -16.86 -1.32 -5.94
C VAL A 45 -16.92 -0.98 -4.45
N GLY A 46 -16.74 -1.98 -3.59
CA GLY A 46 -16.48 -1.80 -2.17
C GLY A 46 -14.97 -1.74 -1.93
N TYR A 47 -14.52 -0.84 -1.08
CA TYR A 47 -13.09 -0.61 -0.85
C TYR A 47 -12.79 -0.08 0.54
N ASP A 48 -11.50 0.02 0.86
CA ASP A 48 -11.00 0.65 2.07
C ASP A 48 -10.43 2.04 1.75
N ASP A 49 -10.84 3.06 2.51
CA ASP A 49 -10.28 4.41 2.48
C ASP A 49 -9.43 4.69 3.75
N GLU A 50 -8.83 5.87 3.86
CA GLU A 50 -8.00 6.20 5.04
C GLU A 50 -8.78 6.08 6.36
N ASN A 51 -10.08 6.36 6.36
CA ASN A 51 -10.88 6.40 7.58
C ASN A 51 -11.12 5.00 8.14
N ILE A 52 -11.59 4.08 7.30
CA ILE A 52 -11.80 2.70 7.75
C ILE A 52 -10.48 1.99 8.04
N VAL A 53 -9.41 2.29 7.30
CA VAL A 53 -8.07 1.75 7.59
C VAL A 53 -7.59 2.22 8.97
N ARG A 54 -7.75 3.51 9.28
CA ARG A 54 -7.46 4.05 10.63
C ARG A 54 -8.26 3.33 11.71
N ARG A 55 -9.55 3.08 11.47
CA ARG A 55 -10.42 2.37 12.42
C ARG A 55 -10.01 0.91 12.61
N LYS A 56 -9.70 0.19 11.52
CA LYS A 56 -9.19 -1.18 11.56
C LYS A 56 -7.87 -1.27 12.34
N SER A 57 -6.98 -0.30 12.15
CA SER A 57 -5.73 -0.19 12.91
C SER A 57 -5.94 0.12 14.39
N GLN A 58 -6.89 0.98 14.75
CA GLN A 58 -7.27 1.18 16.15
C GLN A 58 -7.81 -0.11 16.78
N TYR A 59 -8.64 -0.86 16.04
CA TYR A 59 -9.16 -2.14 16.48
C TYR A 59 -8.04 -3.17 16.77
N VAL A 60 -6.98 -3.19 15.95
CA VAL A 60 -5.78 -4.02 16.19
C VAL A 60 -5.16 -3.70 17.55
N ASN A 61 -5.03 -2.42 17.91
CA ASN A 61 -4.54 -2.00 19.22
C ASN A 61 -5.52 -2.34 20.35
N GLU A 62 -6.82 -2.04 20.18
CA GLU A 62 -7.89 -2.32 21.16
C GLU A 62 -7.98 -3.81 21.52
N LYS A 63 -7.65 -4.69 20.56
CA LYS A 63 -7.69 -6.15 20.72
C LYS A 63 -6.33 -6.78 21.01
N ASN A 64 -5.27 -5.98 21.16
CA ASN A 64 -3.91 -6.45 21.39
C ASN A 64 -3.46 -7.51 20.35
N LEU A 65 -3.76 -7.25 19.07
CA LEU A 65 -3.34 -8.11 17.96
C LEU A 65 -1.91 -7.77 17.53
N GLY A 66 -1.22 -8.72 16.87
CA GLY A 66 0.21 -8.59 16.54
C GLY A 66 0.55 -7.56 15.45
N GLY A 67 -0.44 -6.97 14.78
CA GLY A 67 -0.26 -5.97 13.74
C GLY A 67 -1.34 -6.02 12.67
N ILE A 68 -1.13 -5.26 11.59
CA ILE A 68 -1.96 -5.27 10.38
C ILE A 68 -1.09 -5.62 9.18
N MET A 69 -1.65 -6.37 8.23
CA MET A 69 -0.99 -6.75 6.97
C MET A 69 -1.72 -6.07 5.81
N PHE A 70 -0.95 -5.65 4.80
CA PHE A 70 -1.46 -4.99 3.61
C PHE A 70 -1.29 -5.88 2.37
N TRP A 71 -2.40 -6.10 1.67
CA TRP A 71 -2.42 -6.64 0.32
C TRP A 71 -2.94 -5.54 -0.63
N SER A 72 -2.10 -4.85 -1.37
CA SER A 72 -0.63 -4.90 -1.37
C SER A 72 -0.05 -3.48 -1.51
N ILE A 73 1.25 -3.34 -1.28
CA ILE A 73 1.94 -2.04 -1.30
C ILE A 73 1.82 -1.30 -2.64
N ASP A 74 1.79 -2.03 -3.74
CA ASP A 74 1.67 -1.51 -5.11
C ASP A 74 0.25 -1.12 -5.50
N ASN A 75 -0.76 -1.51 -4.71
CA ASN A 75 -2.17 -1.18 -4.95
C ASN A 75 -2.65 0.06 -4.20
N ASP A 76 -1.84 0.64 -3.32
CA ASP A 76 -2.10 1.94 -2.69
C ASP A 76 -1.88 3.10 -3.70
N ASP A 77 -2.21 4.34 -3.34
CA ASP A 77 -1.80 5.53 -4.09
C ASP A 77 -0.33 5.87 -3.80
N PHE A 78 0.56 4.97 -4.20
CA PHE A 78 2.00 5.07 -3.97
C PHE A 78 2.66 6.27 -4.66
N ARG A 79 1.95 6.98 -5.54
CA ARG A 79 2.42 8.20 -6.20
C ARG A 79 1.82 9.48 -5.63
N GLY A 80 0.82 9.40 -4.75
CA GLY A 80 0.11 10.58 -4.25
C GLY A 80 -0.58 11.36 -5.38
N LYS A 81 -1.26 10.67 -6.30
CA LYS A 81 -2.05 11.32 -7.36
C LYS A 81 -3.45 11.70 -6.86
N CYS A 82 -4.04 10.82 -6.08
CA CYS A 82 -5.32 11.05 -5.46
C CYS A 82 -5.19 11.89 -4.21
N HIS A 83 -4.13 11.61 -3.45
CA HIS A 83 -3.85 12.21 -2.15
C HIS A 83 -2.58 13.04 -2.22
N SER A 84 -2.44 14.07 -1.40
CA SER A 84 -1.23 14.93 -1.41
C SER A 84 0.01 14.26 -0.80
N ARG A 85 0.02 12.92 -0.72
CA ARG A 85 1.08 12.10 -0.13
C ARG A 85 1.10 10.68 -0.73
N PRO A 86 2.27 10.04 -0.87
CA PRO A 86 2.37 8.62 -1.17
C PRO A 86 1.80 7.71 -0.07
N TYR A 87 1.32 6.54 -0.47
CA TYR A 87 0.88 5.45 0.41
C TYR A 87 -0.16 5.87 1.48
N PRO A 88 -1.22 6.59 1.11
CA PRO A 88 -2.16 7.15 2.06
C PRO A 88 -2.84 6.13 2.97
N LEU A 89 -3.15 4.91 2.49
CA LEU A 89 -3.76 3.86 3.30
C LEU A 89 -2.78 3.30 4.31
N ILE A 90 -1.58 2.90 3.86
CA ILE A 90 -0.56 2.32 4.72
C ILE A 90 -0.11 3.32 5.79
N GLU A 91 0.05 4.58 5.40
CA GLU A 91 0.42 5.63 6.33
C GLU A 91 -0.69 5.93 7.34
N ALA A 92 -1.97 5.90 6.95
CA ALA A 92 -3.09 6.05 7.88
C ALA A 92 -3.11 4.93 8.94
N ALA A 93 -2.80 3.69 8.54
CA ALA A 93 -2.63 2.59 9.49
C ALA A 93 -1.42 2.76 10.39
N LYS A 94 -0.27 3.15 9.85
CA LYS A 94 0.96 3.39 10.63
C LYS A 94 0.71 4.44 11.70
N GLU A 95 0.08 5.55 11.34
CA GLU A 95 -0.27 6.64 12.26
C GLU A 95 -1.21 6.15 13.36
N ALA A 96 -2.20 5.31 13.05
CA ALA A 96 -3.13 4.76 14.03
C ALA A 96 -2.51 3.70 14.95
N LEU A 97 -1.59 2.88 14.42
CA LEU A 97 -0.93 1.83 15.19
C LEU A 97 0.11 2.39 16.14
N ILE A 98 0.94 3.33 15.65
CA ILE A 98 2.09 3.86 16.38
C ILE A 98 1.71 5.14 17.15
N GLY A 99 0.74 5.90 16.66
CA GLY A 99 0.26 7.13 17.28
C GLY A 99 -0.80 6.85 18.35
N LYS A 100 -0.40 7.05 19.62
CA LYS A 100 -1.22 7.00 20.86
C LYS A 100 -1.71 5.60 21.28
N ALA A 101 -0.82 4.85 21.91
CA ALA A 101 -1.19 4.22 23.18
C ALA A 101 -1.24 5.32 24.26
N PRO A 102 -2.36 5.55 24.97
CA PRO A 102 -2.39 6.46 26.12
C PRO A 102 -1.56 5.82 27.24
N GLY A 103 -0.27 6.13 27.27
CA GLY A 103 0.70 5.57 28.22
C GLY A 103 2.09 5.29 27.66
N ALA A 104 2.30 5.34 26.35
CA ALA A 104 3.63 5.19 25.78
C ALA A 104 4.38 6.54 25.85
N THR A 105 5.16 6.73 26.90
CA THR A 105 6.24 7.72 26.91
C THR A 105 7.13 7.47 25.68
N SER A 106 7.51 8.55 25.00
CA SER A 106 8.35 8.56 23.81
C SER A 106 9.69 7.88 24.07
N ASN A 107 9.76 6.55 23.94
CA ASN A 107 11.03 5.88 23.76
C ASN A 107 11.49 6.19 22.34
N LYS A 108 12.46 7.10 22.25
CA LYS A 108 13.28 7.33 21.05
C LYS A 108 13.61 5.97 20.45
N LEU A 109 13.24 5.78 19.18
CA LEU A 109 13.72 4.68 18.35
C LEU A 109 15.25 4.58 18.52
N PRO A 110 15.83 3.40 18.80
CA PRO A 110 17.28 3.27 18.97
C PRO A 110 17.97 3.62 17.64
N THR A 111 18.63 4.78 17.60
CA THR A 111 19.57 5.09 16.53
C THR A 111 20.72 4.07 16.60
N PRO A 112 21.08 3.40 15.50
CA PRO A 112 22.28 2.56 15.49
C PRO A 112 23.52 3.42 15.79
N PRO A 113 24.54 2.87 16.49
CA PRO A 113 25.69 3.65 16.92
C PRO A 113 26.47 4.14 15.69
N ARG A 114 26.45 5.45 15.49
CA ARG A 114 27.30 6.15 14.51
C ARG A 114 28.68 6.35 15.13
N GLY A 115 29.58 5.38 14.95
CA GLY A 115 31.01 5.58 15.20
C GLY A 115 31.57 6.62 14.22
N GLY A 116 32.10 7.73 14.74
CA GLY A 116 33.04 8.62 14.04
C GLY A 116 34.47 8.36 14.56
N LYS A 117 35.58 8.77 13.94
CA LYS A 117 35.87 9.69 12.82
C LYS A 117 37.28 9.35 12.26
N GLY A 118 37.52 9.75 11.00
CA GLY A 118 38.84 10.08 10.43
C GLY A 118 39.58 8.87 9.82
N THR A 119 40.31 8.92 8.71
CA THR A 119 40.82 9.98 7.82
C THR A 119 41.42 9.28 6.59
N GLY A 120 41.43 9.91 5.41
CA GLY A 120 42.50 9.69 4.41
C GLY A 120 42.31 8.65 3.29
N VAL A 121 42.04 9.16 2.08
CA VAL A 121 42.57 8.79 0.74
C VAL A 121 42.79 7.31 0.38
N SER A 122 42.09 6.82 -0.64
CA SER A 122 42.69 6.37 -1.93
C SER A 122 41.63 5.89 -2.92
N LYS A 123 41.72 6.38 -4.16
CA LYS A 123 40.99 5.83 -5.31
C LYS A 123 41.47 4.40 -5.57
N SER A 124 40.55 3.45 -5.61
CA SER A 124 40.80 2.13 -6.23
C SER A 124 39.61 1.77 -7.10
N SER A 125 39.85 1.76 -8.41
CA SER A 125 38.92 1.31 -9.43
C SER A 125 38.86 -0.22 -9.40
N SER A 126 37.76 -0.80 -8.92
CA SER A 126 37.48 -2.22 -9.11
C SER A 126 36.52 -2.41 -10.30
N LYS A 127 37.03 -3.07 -11.34
CA LYS A 127 36.25 -3.50 -12.50
C LYS A 127 35.18 -4.50 -12.05
N LEU A 128 33.91 -4.13 -12.15
CA LEU A 128 32.78 -5.05 -12.03
C LEU A 128 32.75 -5.96 -13.26
N LYS A 129 33.02 -7.25 -13.06
CA LYS A 129 32.80 -8.28 -14.07
C LYS A 129 31.30 -8.53 -14.18
N ASN A 130 30.77 -8.36 -15.38
CA ASN A 130 29.35 -8.54 -15.70
C ASN A 130 29.03 -10.04 -15.71
N HIS A 131 28.44 -10.58 -14.65
CA HIS A 131 27.88 -11.93 -14.65
C HIS A 131 26.40 -11.84 -15.01
N ARG A 132 26.10 -12.21 -16.26
CA ARG A 132 24.75 -12.25 -16.81
C ARG A 132 24.05 -13.50 -16.27
N ILE A 133 23.05 -13.32 -15.41
CA ILE A 133 22.16 -14.41 -14.99
C ILE A 133 21.17 -14.67 -16.13
N PRO A 134 21.03 -15.90 -16.64
CA PRO A 134 20.01 -16.21 -17.65
C PRO A 134 18.61 -16.06 -17.04
N SER A 135 17.77 -15.28 -17.70
CA SER A 135 16.34 -15.19 -17.37
C SER A 135 15.61 -16.39 -17.98
N THR A 136 15.07 -17.27 -17.14
CA THR A 136 14.19 -18.36 -17.59
C THR A 136 12.77 -17.79 -17.74
N SER A 137 12.26 -17.73 -18.96
CA SER A 137 10.85 -17.34 -19.22
C SER A 137 9.95 -18.57 -19.20
N THR A 138 8.88 -18.52 -18.41
CA THR A 138 7.79 -19.52 -18.43
C THR A 138 7.00 -19.38 -19.74
N PRO A 139 6.75 -20.47 -20.50
CA PRO A 139 5.91 -20.42 -21.69
C PRO A 139 4.43 -20.16 -21.32
N ALA A 140 3.73 -19.47 -22.22
CA ALA A 140 2.30 -19.16 -22.06
C ALA A 140 1.44 -20.45 -22.10
N PRO A 141 0.27 -20.47 -21.40
CA PRO A 141 -0.64 -21.62 -21.45
C PRO A 141 -1.25 -21.79 -22.85
N VAL A 142 -1.32 -23.04 -23.31
CA VAL A 142 -1.98 -23.40 -24.58
C VAL A 142 -3.48 -23.27 -24.42
N THR A 143 -4.12 -22.42 -25.23
CA THR A 143 -5.58 -22.34 -25.31
C THR A 143 -6.10 -23.56 -26.06
N GLN A 144 -6.80 -24.45 -25.37
CA GLN A 144 -7.59 -25.50 -26.01
C GLN A 144 -8.95 -24.91 -26.40
N THR A 145 -9.20 -24.80 -27.71
CA THR A 145 -10.55 -24.66 -28.26
C THR A 145 -11.23 -26.02 -28.26
N THR A 146 -12.21 -26.21 -27.40
CA THR A 146 -13.14 -27.35 -27.44
C THR A 146 -14.18 -27.11 -28.55
N PRO A 147 -14.65 -28.17 -29.25
CA PRO A 147 -15.64 -28.10 -30.32
C PRO A 147 -17.05 -27.75 -29.84
#